data_AF-X1KAB0-F1
#
_entry.id   AF-X1KAB0-F1
#
_cell.length_a   1.000
_cell.length_b   1.000
_cell.length_c   1.000
_cell.angle_alpha   90.00
_cell.angle_beta   90.00
_cell.angle_gamma   90.00
#
_symmetry.space_group_name_H-M   'P 1'
#
loop_
_entity.id
_entity.type
_entity.pdbx_description
1 polymer ?
#
loop_
_entity_poly.entity_id
_entity_poly.type
_entity_poly.pdbx_seq_one_letter_code
_entity_poly.pdbx_strand_id
1 'polypeptide(L)'
;MSTRYEYFRDLDTTQYSAYGSSWVSQTFTPSIAHKITSVKLLLFRDDASSPGTVTVGIRATDGSGHPTGPDLCSGTTDGNTLAENYPYEWREITLGVGYNLDADTMYAIVLRAPDATSDSRVRWRNAQFSSATYAGGMRETSDDSGLSWTSDADRD
;
A
#
# COMPACT_ATOMS: atom_id res chain seq x y z
N MET A 1 -23.30 -2.28 0.08
CA MET A 1 -22.40 -1.77 1.12
C MET A 1 -21.17 -2.66 1.13
N SER A 2 -19.96 -2.10 1.02
CA SER A 2 -18.72 -2.87 1.15
C SER A 2 -18.48 -3.19 2.63
N THR A 3 -18.20 -4.46 2.94
CA THR A 3 -17.82 -4.88 4.29
C THR A 3 -16.36 -4.53 4.51
N ARG A 4 -16.06 -3.86 5.63
CA ARG A 4 -14.70 -3.50 6.02
C ARG A 4 -14.15 -4.60 6.93
N TYR A 5 -12.99 -5.15 6.57
CA TYR A 5 -12.35 -6.24 7.33
C TYR A 5 -11.16 -5.69 8.11
N GLU A 6 -10.06 -5.41 7.41
CA GLU A 6 -8.84 -4.90 8.02
C GLU A 6 -8.82 -3.36 7.95
N TYR A 7 -8.52 -2.71 9.07
CA TYR A 7 -8.37 -1.26 9.07
C TYR A 7 -7.51 -0.69 10.18
N PHE A 8 -6.87 0.43 9.85
CA PHE A 8 -6.18 1.31 10.77
C PHE A 8 -6.78 2.72 10.70
N ARG A 9 -6.86 3.44 11.84
CA ARG A 9 -7.49 4.78 11.94
C ARG A 9 -6.75 5.76 12.87
N ASP A 10 -5.68 5.34 13.54
CA ASP A 10 -5.01 6.19 14.52
C ASP A 10 -3.98 7.13 13.89
N LEU A 11 -3.47 8.07 14.71
CA LEU A 11 -2.78 9.29 14.29
C LEU A 11 -1.59 9.03 13.36
N ASP A 12 -1.81 9.44 12.14
CA ASP A 12 -0.90 9.40 11.00
C ASP A 12 0.20 10.47 11.16
N THR A 13 1.44 10.04 11.43
CA THR A 13 2.58 10.94 11.67
C THR A 13 3.67 10.83 10.60
N THR A 14 3.65 9.78 9.75
CA THR A 14 4.70 9.52 8.77
C THR A 14 4.15 9.24 7.37
N GLN A 15 5.05 9.11 6.39
CA GLN A 15 4.67 8.85 5.01
C GLN A 15 5.78 8.12 4.25
N TYR A 16 5.38 7.34 3.26
CA TYR A 16 6.27 6.62 2.34
C TYR A 16 6.07 7.07 0.92
N SER A 17 7.11 6.96 0.11
CA SER A 17 7.08 7.43 -1.28
C SER A 17 7.22 6.27 -2.24
N ALA A 18 6.29 6.16 -3.18
CA ALA A 18 6.42 5.28 -4.34
C ALA A 18 6.73 6.10 -5.58
N TYR A 19 7.78 5.71 -6.31
CA TYR A 19 8.19 6.30 -7.59
C TYR A 19 9.19 5.40 -8.30
N GLY A 20 9.16 5.33 -9.62
CA GLY A 20 10.11 4.55 -10.41
C GLY A 20 10.22 3.11 -9.93
N SER A 21 11.45 2.70 -9.57
CA SER A 21 11.73 1.39 -8.98
C SER A 21 11.51 1.32 -7.46
N SER A 22 11.25 2.45 -6.80
CA SER A 22 10.97 2.51 -5.36
C SER A 22 9.50 2.21 -5.10
N TRP A 23 9.23 1.05 -4.53
CA TRP A 23 7.92 0.54 -4.20
C TRP A 23 7.76 0.46 -2.69
N VAL A 24 6.53 0.68 -2.22
CA VAL A 24 6.21 0.65 -0.79
C VAL A 24 5.06 -0.29 -0.56
N SER A 25 5.08 -0.97 0.58
CA SER A 25 4.14 -2.03 0.88
C SER A 25 3.79 -2.06 2.36
N GLN A 26 2.59 -2.56 2.63
CA GLN A 26 2.11 -2.87 3.97
C GLN A 26 1.63 -4.32 3.98
N THR A 27 2.18 -5.14 4.86
CA THR A 27 1.65 -6.50 5.07
C THR A 27 0.41 -6.48 5.95
N PHE A 28 -0.43 -7.49 5.77
CA PHE A 28 -1.63 -7.69 6.57
C PHE A 28 -1.99 -9.17 6.61
N THR A 29 -2.66 -9.58 7.69
CA THR A 29 -3.12 -10.95 7.88
C THR A 29 -4.63 -10.93 8.13
N PRO A 30 -5.46 -11.36 7.17
CA PRO A 30 -6.90 -11.42 7.35
C PRO A 30 -7.27 -12.32 8.52
N SER A 31 -8.10 -11.81 9.44
CA SER A 31 -8.64 -12.62 10.55
C SER A 31 -9.73 -13.60 10.09
N ILE A 32 -10.36 -13.33 8.94
CA ILE A 32 -11.43 -14.13 8.34
C ILE A 32 -11.18 -14.21 6.84
N ALA A 33 -11.40 -15.38 6.26
CA ALA A 33 -11.34 -15.57 4.81
C ALA A 33 -12.42 -14.73 4.12
N HIS A 34 -12.01 -13.90 3.16
CA HIS A 34 -12.94 -13.01 2.46
C HIS A 34 -12.40 -12.64 1.09
N LYS A 35 -13.29 -12.13 0.24
CA LYS A 35 -12.90 -11.62 -1.06
C LYS A 35 -12.55 -10.14 -0.97
N ILE A 36 -11.29 -9.79 -1.20
CA ILE A 36 -10.86 -8.40 -1.31
C ILE A 36 -11.21 -7.87 -2.70
N THR A 37 -11.85 -6.69 -2.78
CA THR A 37 -12.30 -6.08 -4.04
C THR A 37 -11.87 -4.63 -4.19
N SER A 38 -11.54 -3.95 -3.10
CA SER A 38 -10.89 -2.65 -3.11
C SER A 38 -9.99 -2.51 -1.90
N VAL A 39 -9.04 -1.59 -1.99
CA VAL A 39 -8.33 -1.04 -0.84
C VAL A 39 -8.62 0.44 -0.74
N LYS A 40 -8.52 1.00 0.47
CA LYS A 40 -8.63 2.43 0.69
C LYS A 40 -7.39 2.91 1.41
N LEU A 41 -6.59 3.71 0.73
CA LEU A 41 -5.29 4.19 1.20
C LEU A 41 -5.34 5.70 1.40
N LEU A 42 -4.65 6.21 2.43
CA LEU A 42 -4.52 7.64 2.65
C LEU A 42 -3.33 8.15 1.82
N LEU A 43 -3.61 8.74 0.66
CA LEU A 43 -2.64 9.10 -0.34
C LEU A 43 -2.61 10.61 -0.59
N PHE A 44 -1.47 11.09 -1.09
CA PHE A 44 -1.31 12.44 -1.62
C PHE A 44 -0.12 12.49 -2.57
N ARG A 45 0.07 13.63 -3.25
CA ARG A 45 1.25 13.90 -4.10
C ARG A 45 1.96 15.18 -3.68
N ASP A 46 3.22 15.32 -4.11
CA ASP A 46 3.98 16.56 -3.92
C ASP A 46 3.36 17.72 -4.72
N ASP A 47 3.57 18.95 -4.25
CA ASP A 47 3.06 20.17 -4.88
C ASP A 47 3.44 20.25 -6.36
N ALA A 48 2.50 20.66 -7.21
CA ALA A 48 2.69 20.79 -8.65
C ALA A 48 3.31 19.55 -9.37
N SER A 49 3.19 18.36 -8.78
CA SER A 49 3.77 17.14 -9.33
C SER A 49 2.76 16.27 -10.08
N SER A 50 3.22 15.40 -10.98
CA SER A 50 2.35 14.50 -11.73
C SER A 50 2.88 13.06 -11.67
N PRO A 51 2.44 12.26 -10.69
CA PRO A 51 2.90 10.88 -10.52
C PRO A 51 2.45 9.92 -11.63
N GLY A 52 1.50 10.33 -12.47
CA GLY A 52 0.94 9.48 -13.52
C GLY A 52 0.08 8.36 -12.94
N THR A 53 0.18 7.16 -13.53
CA THR A 53 -0.62 6.01 -13.09
C THR A 53 -0.06 5.42 -11.81
N VAL A 54 -0.93 5.29 -10.81
CA VAL A 54 -0.63 4.61 -9.55
C VAL A 54 -1.29 3.26 -9.57
N THR A 55 -0.52 2.21 -9.28
CA THR A 55 -1.01 0.84 -9.23
C THR A 55 -0.89 0.30 -7.82
N VAL A 56 -1.98 -0.27 -7.33
CA VAL A 56 -1.98 -1.10 -6.12
C VAL A 56 -2.19 -2.56 -6.48
N GLY A 57 -1.35 -3.43 -5.95
CA GLY A 57 -1.46 -4.88 -6.09
C GLY A 57 -1.53 -5.56 -4.74
N ILE A 58 -2.27 -6.67 -4.66
CA ILE A 58 -2.19 -7.60 -3.53
C ILE A 58 -1.23 -8.71 -3.91
N ARG A 59 -0.24 -9.00 -3.07
CA ARG A 59 0.74 -10.08 -3.27
C ARG A 59 0.75 -11.05 -2.10
N ALA A 60 1.18 -12.28 -2.37
CA ALA A 60 1.57 -13.21 -1.32
C ALA A 60 2.85 -12.70 -0.63
N THR A 61 3.15 -13.22 0.55
CA THR A 61 4.44 -13.01 1.21
C THR A 61 5.25 -14.30 1.27
N ASP A 62 6.57 -14.20 1.37
CA ASP A 62 7.46 -15.33 1.64
C ASP A 62 7.52 -15.68 3.13
N GLY A 63 8.36 -16.66 3.48
CA GLY A 63 8.52 -17.11 4.88
C GLY A 63 9.13 -16.07 5.83
N SER A 64 9.67 -14.98 5.29
CA SER A 64 10.20 -13.83 6.05
C SER A 64 9.20 -12.68 6.12
N GLY A 65 8.05 -12.78 5.45
CA GLY A 65 7.03 -11.73 5.40
C GLY A 65 7.19 -10.75 4.23
N HIS A 66 8.13 -10.97 3.31
CA HIS A 66 8.34 -10.07 2.18
C HIS A 66 7.37 -10.34 1.04
N PRO A 67 6.87 -9.32 0.32
CA PRO A 67 6.05 -9.52 -0.86
C PRO A 67 6.77 -10.38 -1.91
N THR A 68 6.08 -11.37 -2.44
CA THR A 68 6.64 -12.31 -3.43
C THR A 68 5.65 -12.63 -4.54
N GLY A 69 6.17 -13.05 -5.69
CA GLY A 69 5.39 -13.42 -6.86
C GLY A 69 4.67 -12.25 -7.55
N PRO A 70 3.82 -12.55 -8.54
CA PRO A 70 2.99 -11.57 -9.23
C PRO A 70 1.83 -11.08 -8.35
N ASP A 71 1.14 -10.02 -8.81
CA ASP A 71 -0.09 -9.56 -8.18
C ASP A 71 -1.20 -10.63 -8.29
N LEU A 72 -1.79 -10.97 -7.16
CA LEU A 72 -2.97 -11.83 -7.04
C LEU A 72 -4.23 -11.13 -7.56
N CYS A 73 -4.31 -9.83 -7.31
CA CYS A 73 -5.23 -8.89 -7.98
C CYS A 73 -4.62 -7.48 -7.91
N SER A 74 -5.08 -6.59 -8.79
CA SER A 74 -4.55 -5.23 -8.85
C SER A 74 -5.57 -4.22 -9.37
N GLY A 75 -5.31 -2.95 -9.10
CA GLY A 75 -6.11 -1.82 -9.51
C GLY A 75 -5.25 -0.59 -9.74
N THR A 76 -5.77 0.36 -10.50
CA THR A 76 -5.08 1.61 -10.81
C THR A 76 -5.92 2.82 -10.45
N THR A 77 -5.26 3.93 -10.15
CA THR A 77 -5.87 5.26 -10.05
C THR A 77 -4.97 6.28 -10.73
N ASP A 78 -5.55 7.38 -11.20
CA ASP A 78 -4.77 8.54 -11.66
C ASP A 78 -4.17 9.27 -10.45
N GLY A 79 -2.85 9.21 -10.32
CA GLY A 79 -2.09 9.89 -9.28
C GLY A 79 -2.06 11.41 -9.44
N ASN A 80 -2.27 11.93 -10.65
CA ASN A 80 -2.30 13.38 -10.90
C ASN A 80 -3.52 14.05 -10.27
N THR A 81 -4.57 13.26 -10.03
CA THR A 81 -5.78 13.73 -9.33
C THR A 81 -5.63 13.69 -7.81
N LEU A 82 -4.51 13.20 -7.28
CA LEU A 82 -4.29 13.20 -5.84
C LEU A 82 -4.22 14.62 -5.29
N ALA A 83 -4.72 14.81 -4.08
CA ALA A 83 -4.53 16.05 -3.34
C ALA A 83 -3.03 16.36 -3.16
N GLU A 84 -2.68 17.64 -3.29
CA GLU A 84 -1.31 18.13 -3.10
C GLU A 84 -1.04 18.37 -1.62
N ASN A 85 0.06 17.82 -1.10
CA ASN A 85 0.53 17.95 0.29
C ASN A 85 -0.54 17.66 1.36
N TYR A 86 -1.34 18.66 1.70
CA TYR A 86 -2.46 18.62 2.62
C TYR A 86 -3.62 19.41 2.00
N PRO A 87 -4.86 18.90 2.02
CA PRO A 87 -5.32 17.74 2.81
C PRO A 87 -5.00 16.39 2.15
N TYR A 88 -4.56 15.41 2.94
CA TYR A 88 -4.47 14.01 2.48
C TYR A 88 -5.86 13.50 2.10
N GLU A 89 -5.94 12.55 1.17
CA GLU A 89 -7.22 11.95 0.78
C GLU A 89 -7.26 10.44 0.95
N TRP A 90 -8.39 9.92 1.40
CA TRP A 90 -8.65 8.50 1.37
C TRP A 90 -9.07 8.07 -0.03
N ARG A 91 -8.11 7.56 -0.80
CA ARG A 91 -8.32 7.06 -2.16
C ARG A 91 -8.73 5.60 -2.13
N GLU A 92 -9.92 5.31 -2.63
CA GLU A 92 -10.36 3.93 -2.88
C GLU A 92 -9.88 3.47 -4.26
N ILE A 93 -9.30 2.27 -4.32
CA ILE A 93 -8.74 1.68 -5.53
C ILE A 93 -9.36 0.29 -5.69
N THR A 94 -10.16 0.10 -6.73
CA THR A 94 -10.82 -1.17 -7.05
C THR A 94 -9.83 -2.16 -7.67
N LEU A 95 -9.80 -3.39 -7.19
CA LEU A 95 -8.86 -4.44 -7.58
C LEU A 95 -9.41 -5.36 -8.69
N GLY A 96 -10.14 -4.77 -9.64
CA GLY A 96 -10.82 -5.51 -10.71
C GLY A 96 -11.83 -6.52 -10.17
N VAL A 97 -11.66 -7.80 -10.52
CA VAL A 97 -12.52 -8.89 -10.03
C VAL A 97 -12.22 -9.27 -8.57
N GLY A 98 -11.15 -8.75 -7.97
CA GLY A 98 -10.71 -9.07 -6.61
C GLY A 98 -10.01 -10.42 -6.46
N TYR A 99 -9.67 -10.79 -5.23
CA TYR A 99 -9.02 -12.06 -4.88
C TYR A 99 -9.60 -12.64 -3.59
N ASN A 100 -9.68 -13.97 -3.48
CA ASN A 100 -10.13 -14.64 -2.26
C ASN A 100 -8.93 -14.81 -1.33
N LEU A 101 -8.93 -14.07 -0.22
CA LEU A 101 -7.91 -14.18 0.80
C LEU A 101 -8.30 -15.23 1.83
N ASP A 102 -7.32 -16.00 2.26
CA ASP A 102 -7.48 -16.97 3.34
C ASP A 102 -7.28 -16.29 4.69
N ALA A 103 -7.98 -16.79 5.72
CA ALA A 103 -7.73 -16.38 7.09
C ALA A 103 -6.31 -16.80 7.50
N ASP A 104 -5.70 -16.04 8.42
CA ASP A 104 -4.41 -16.34 9.05
C ASP A 104 -3.24 -16.47 8.06
N THR A 105 -3.43 -16.04 6.81
CA THR A 105 -2.40 -16.02 5.76
C THR A 105 -1.95 -14.59 5.53
N MET A 106 -0.64 -14.34 5.59
CA MET A 106 -0.10 -13.00 5.37
C MET A 106 -0.07 -12.66 3.88
N TYR A 107 -0.48 -11.44 3.58
CA TYR A 107 -0.45 -10.84 2.24
C TYR A 107 0.13 -9.42 2.33
N ALA A 108 0.44 -8.83 1.18
CA ALA A 108 1.00 -7.50 1.07
C ALA A 108 0.17 -6.60 0.14
N ILE A 109 -0.11 -5.38 0.58
CA ILE A 109 -0.61 -4.30 -0.27
C ILE A 109 0.61 -3.57 -0.83
N VAL A 110 0.84 -3.64 -2.14
CA VAL A 110 2.00 -3.04 -2.80
C VAL A 110 1.58 -1.83 -3.64
N LEU A 111 2.08 -0.65 -3.29
CA LEU A 111 1.84 0.62 -3.99
C LEU A 111 3.02 0.97 -4.91
N ARG A 112 2.71 1.32 -6.16
CA ARG A 112 3.71 1.56 -7.23
C ARG A 112 3.29 2.75 -8.09
N ALA A 113 4.26 3.56 -8.49
CA ALA A 113 4.10 4.61 -9.48
C ALA A 113 5.32 4.59 -10.43
N PRO A 114 5.36 3.65 -11.39
CA PRO A 114 6.58 3.36 -12.16
C PRO A 114 7.03 4.51 -13.07
N ASP A 115 6.09 5.34 -13.52
CA ASP A 115 6.39 6.50 -14.37
C ASP A 115 6.73 7.76 -13.56
N ALA A 116 6.55 7.73 -12.23
CA ALA A 116 6.91 8.83 -11.35
C ALA A 116 8.41 8.87 -11.10
N THR A 117 8.92 10.07 -10.80
CA THR A 117 10.30 10.29 -10.36
C THR A 117 10.34 10.64 -8.87
N SER A 118 11.53 10.83 -8.32
CA SER A 118 11.71 11.34 -6.96
C SER A 118 11.04 12.71 -6.73
N ASP A 119 10.83 13.49 -7.80
CA ASP A 119 10.18 14.81 -7.74
C ASP A 119 8.67 14.74 -8.01
N SER A 120 8.16 13.58 -8.42
CA SER A 120 6.74 13.36 -8.71
C SER A 120 6.16 12.13 -8.04
N ARG A 121 6.66 11.79 -6.86
CA ARG A 121 6.26 10.61 -6.10
C ARG A 121 4.84 10.68 -5.56
N VAL A 122 4.21 9.50 -5.46
CA VAL A 122 3.02 9.33 -4.63
C VAL A 122 3.44 9.05 -3.21
N ARG A 123 2.76 9.68 -2.27
CA ARG A 123 2.98 9.44 -0.86
C ARG A 123 1.80 8.73 -0.21
N TRP A 124 2.12 7.67 0.51
CA TRP A 124 1.18 6.93 1.33
C TRP A 124 1.44 7.23 2.80
N ARG A 125 0.43 7.77 3.45
CA ARG A 125 0.39 8.08 4.87
C ARG A 125 0.20 6.83 5.72
N ASN A 126 0.89 6.76 6.84
CA ASN A 126 0.93 5.60 7.72
C ASN A 126 1.22 6.02 9.17
N ALA A 127 0.94 5.15 10.14
CA ALA A 127 1.26 5.43 11.54
C ALA A 127 2.64 4.92 11.94
N GLN A 128 3.22 5.58 12.94
CA GLN A 128 4.43 5.11 13.58
C GLN A 128 4.08 3.92 14.50
N PHE A 129 4.92 2.87 14.51
CA PHE A 129 4.68 1.60 15.23
C PHE A 129 4.47 1.75 16.73
N SER A 130 5.07 2.77 17.35
CA SER A 130 4.83 3.10 18.77
C SER A 130 3.37 3.45 19.08
N SER A 131 2.57 3.73 18.05
CA SER A 131 1.13 4.00 18.11
C SER A 131 0.28 2.99 17.33
N ALA A 132 0.92 2.05 16.63
CA ALA A 132 0.22 1.17 15.72
C ALA A 132 -0.20 -0.12 16.44
N THR A 133 -1.49 -0.39 16.40
CA THR A 133 -2.10 -1.51 17.11
C THR A 133 -2.26 -2.75 16.23
N TYR A 134 -1.83 -2.69 14.97
CA TYR A 134 -2.01 -3.77 14.01
C TYR A 134 -0.80 -4.72 14.02
N ALA A 135 -0.77 -5.62 15.00
CA ALA A 135 0.33 -6.56 15.22
C ALA A 135 0.61 -7.53 14.03
N GLY A 136 -0.26 -7.58 13.02
CA GLY A 136 -0.18 -8.49 11.87
C GLY A 136 0.36 -7.87 10.59
N GLY A 137 0.87 -6.63 10.64
CA GLY A 137 1.37 -5.91 9.49
C GLY A 137 2.73 -5.25 9.75
N MET A 138 3.53 -5.17 8.70
CA MET A 138 4.84 -4.56 8.69
C MET A 138 5.00 -3.77 7.39
N ARG A 139 5.69 -2.64 7.48
CA ARG A 139 6.08 -1.87 6.32
C ARG A 139 7.23 -2.57 5.59
N GLU A 140 7.10 -2.64 4.27
CA GLU A 140 8.08 -3.20 3.36
C GLU A 140 8.43 -2.16 2.29
N THR A 141 9.72 -2.01 1.97
CA THR A 141 10.18 -1.17 0.86
C THR A 141 11.10 -1.91 -0.08
N SER A 142 10.99 -1.60 -1.36
CA SER A 142 11.86 -2.12 -2.41
C SER A 142 12.40 -0.96 -3.23
N ASP A 143 13.68 -0.98 -3.58
CA ASP A 143 14.30 0.02 -4.47
C ASP A 143 14.59 -0.54 -5.88
N ASP A 144 14.20 -1.79 -6.13
CA ASP A 144 14.53 -2.58 -7.32
C ASP A 144 13.30 -3.17 -8.02
N SER A 145 12.16 -2.49 -7.93
CA SER A 145 10.89 -2.91 -8.54
C SER A 145 10.36 -4.25 -8.01
N GLY A 146 10.52 -4.47 -6.71
CA GLY A 146 9.99 -5.63 -5.98
C GLY A 146 10.79 -6.91 -6.17
N LEU A 147 12.06 -6.83 -6.57
CA LEU A 147 12.96 -8.00 -6.62
C LEU A 147 13.50 -8.33 -5.21
N SER A 148 13.77 -7.31 -4.40
CA SER A 148 14.13 -7.43 -3.00
C SER A 148 13.35 -6.43 -2.14
N TRP A 149 13.17 -6.78 -0.86
CA TRP A 149 12.42 -6.00 0.10
C TRP A 149 13.21 -5.83 1.40
N THR A 150 13.01 -4.68 2.03
CA THR A 150 13.53 -4.37 3.35
C THR A 150 12.36 -4.07 4.27
N SER A 151 12.29 -4.83 5.36
CA SER A 151 11.34 -4.62 6.45
C SER A 151 11.75 -3.42 7.30
N ASP A 152 10.76 -2.61 7.68
CA ASP A 152 10.93 -1.60 8.73
C ASP A 152 10.17 -2.07 9.97
N ALA A 153 10.87 -2.75 10.88
CA ALA A 153 10.27 -3.33 12.08
C ALA A 153 9.72 -2.28 13.08
N ASP A 154 10.03 -1.00 12.85
CA ASP A 154 9.57 0.12 13.67
C ASP A 154 8.37 0.86 13.02
N ARG A 155 7.77 0.34 11.94
CA ARG A 155 6.63 1.00 11.26
C ARG A 155 5.67 0.04 10.52
N ASP A 156 4.42 0.48 10.42
CA ASP A 156 3.27 -0.22 9.84
C ASP A 156 2.17 0.75 9.35
#